data_AF-A0A9D8XF75-F1
#
_entry.id   AF-A0A9D8XF75-F1
#
_cell.length_a   1.000
_cell.length_b   1.000
_cell.length_c   1.000
_cell.angle_alpha   90.00
_cell.angle_beta   90.00
_cell.angle_gamma   90.00
#
_symmetry.space_group_name_H-M   'P 1'
#
loop_
_entity.id
_entity.type
_entity.pdbx_description
1 polymer ?
#
loop_
_entity_poly.entity_id
_entity_poly.type
_entity_poly.pdbx_seq_one_letter_code
_entity_poly.pdbx_strand_id
1 'polypeptide(L)'
;DPQGMEYLYILRFYVPRFLNSDFRYKLTTTVHELLHISEKFDGDIRRFEGRCYAHSSSQKDYDAYAEQLASFWLATNPPEELYSFLHLNFEELQQKYGNLYGKQYAAPKLIRVRKE
;
A
#
# COMPACT_ATOMS: atom_id res chain seq x y z
N ASP A 1 -15.73 7.71 -10.35
CA ASP A 1 -15.84 9.17 -10.56
C ASP A 1 -17.27 9.62 -10.17
N PRO A 2 -17.65 10.90 -10.27
CA PRO A 2 -19.04 11.35 -10.04
C PRO A 2 -20.08 10.71 -10.98
N GLN A 3 -19.65 10.00 -12.01
CA GLN A 3 -20.48 9.27 -12.97
C GLN A 3 -20.61 7.77 -12.62
N GLY A 4 -20.00 7.33 -11.52
CA GLY A 4 -20.06 5.95 -11.02
C GLY A 4 -19.00 5.02 -11.60
N MET A 5 -17.99 5.52 -12.33
CA MET A 5 -16.87 4.70 -12.81
C MET A 5 -16.00 4.23 -11.64
N GLU A 6 -15.79 2.92 -11.55
CA GLU A 6 -14.86 2.32 -10.60
C GLU A 6 -13.44 2.33 -11.16
N TYR A 7 -12.47 2.70 -10.33
CA TYR A 7 -11.05 2.61 -10.65
C TYR A 7 -10.38 1.56 -9.77
N LEU A 8 -9.61 0.67 -10.39
CA LEU A 8 -8.91 -0.41 -9.72
C LEU A 8 -7.43 -0.05 -9.55
N TYR A 9 -6.94 -0.20 -8.32
CA TYR A 9 -5.55 0.05 -7.97
C TYR A 9 -4.87 -1.24 -7.52
N ILE A 10 -3.58 -1.37 -7.83
CA ILE A 10 -2.75 -2.48 -7.37
C ILE A 10 -1.85 -1.96 -6.26
N LEU A 11 -2.11 -2.42 -5.04
CA LEU A 11 -1.29 -2.15 -3.86
C LEU A 11 -0.44 -3.37 -3.53
N ARG A 12 0.74 -3.17 -2.93
CA ARG A 12 1.67 -4.26 -2.64
C ARG A 12 1.97 -4.35 -1.16
N PHE A 13 1.68 -5.51 -0.58
CA PHE A 13 2.00 -5.83 0.80
C PHE A 13 2.79 -7.14 0.88
N TYR A 14 3.86 -7.15 1.67
CA TYR A 14 4.67 -8.35 1.91
C TYR A 14 4.12 -9.14 3.11
N VAL A 15 3.21 -10.08 2.86
CA VAL A 15 2.62 -10.95 3.90
C VAL A 15 3.48 -12.22 4.08
N PRO A 16 3.67 -12.76 5.32
CA PRO A 16 3.07 -12.31 6.58
C PRO A 16 3.83 -11.18 7.28
N ARG A 17 5.02 -10.80 6.77
CA ARG A 17 5.91 -9.82 7.42
C ARG A 17 5.20 -8.51 7.77
N PHE A 18 4.45 -7.93 6.84
CA PHE A 18 3.67 -6.71 7.03
C PHE A 18 2.63 -6.87 8.14
N LEU A 19 1.91 -7.99 8.20
CA LEU A 19 0.86 -8.17 9.22
C LEU A 19 1.42 -8.41 10.62
N ASN A 20 2.66 -8.92 10.71
CA ASN A 20 3.35 -9.19 11.96
C ASN A 20 4.20 -8.02 12.50
N SER A 21 4.24 -6.87 11.82
CA SER A 21 4.86 -5.67 12.37
C SER A 21 3.92 -4.97 13.37
N ASP A 22 4.42 -3.93 14.03
CA ASP A 22 3.59 -3.11 14.93
C ASP A 22 2.54 -2.28 14.16
N PHE A 23 1.57 -1.77 14.92
CA PHE A 23 0.46 -0.96 14.40
C PHE A 23 0.95 0.26 13.62
N ARG A 24 1.97 0.97 14.13
CA ARG A 24 2.44 2.21 13.53
C ARG A 24 3.04 1.93 12.16
N TYR A 25 3.91 0.93 12.07
CA TYR A 25 4.48 0.50 10.80
C TYR A 25 3.41 0.06 9.80
N LYS A 26 2.40 -0.71 10.25
CA LYS A 26 1.30 -1.17 9.40
C LYS A 26 0.49 -0.01 8.82
N LEU A 27 0.13 0.95 9.66
CA LEU A 27 -0.62 2.12 9.22
C LEU A 27 0.20 2.98 8.25
N THR A 28 1.45 3.28 8.59
CA THR A 28 2.32 4.09 7.73
C THR A 28 2.57 3.43 6.38
N THR A 29 2.81 2.11 6.35
CA THR A 29 2.94 1.35 5.09
C THR A 29 1.64 1.35 4.29
N THR A 30 0.48 1.27 4.94
CA THR A 30 -0.82 1.36 4.24
C THR A 30 -0.99 2.74 3.60
N VAL A 31 -0.66 3.81 4.32
CA VAL A 31 -0.68 5.18 3.79
C VAL A 31 0.33 5.34 2.65
N HIS A 32 1.52 4.76 2.77
CA HIS A 32 2.53 4.75 1.70
C HIS A 32 2.01 4.15 0.40
N GLU A 33 1.37 2.99 0.48
CA GLU A 33 0.78 2.32 -0.69
C GLU A 33 -0.38 3.15 -1.27
N LEU A 34 -1.22 3.75 -0.43
CA LEU A 34 -2.30 4.64 -0.88
C LEU A 34 -1.76 5.93 -1.51
N LEU A 35 -0.62 6.44 -1.06
CA LEU A 35 0.02 7.63 -1.64
C LEU A 35 0.50 7.42 -3.08
N HIS A 36 0.66 6.17 -3.52
CA HIS A 36 0.90 5.86 -4.93
C HIS A 36 -0.29 6.15 -5.84
N ILE A 37 -1.50 6.32 -5.28
CA ILE A 37 -2.70 6.69 -6.05
C ILE A 37 -2.65 8.17 -6.43
N SER A 38 -2.96 8.46 -7.70
CA SER A 38 -3.13 9.83 -8.22
C SER A 38 -4.11 10.63 -7.34
N GLU A 39 -3.81 11.93 -7.13
CA GLU A 39 -4.69 12.85 -6.40
C GLU A 39 -6.10 12.95 -6.97
N LYS A 40 -6.24 12.66 -8.27
CA LYS A 40 -7.51 12.72 -8.99
C LYS A 40 -8.35 11.45 -8.84
N PHE A 41 -7.79 10.38 -8.27
CA PHE A 41 -8.44 9.08 -8.17
C PHE A 41 -9.00 8.59 -9.52
N ASP A 42 -8.21 8.75 -10.59
CA ASP A 42 -8.59 8.54 -12.00
C ASP A 42 -8.02 7.24 -12.60
N GLY A 43 -7.67 6.27 -11.75
CA GLY A 43 -7.00 5.03 -12.15
C GLY A 43 -5.50 5.18 -12.46
N ASP A 44 -4.95 6.38 -12.36
CA ASP A 44 -3.54 6.64 -12.57
C ASP A 44 -2.74 6.66 -11.25
N ILE A 45 -1.42 6.57 -11.36
CA ILE A 45 -0.50 6.70 -10.23
C ILE A 45 -0.07 8.15 -10.01
N ARG A 46 0.23 8.48 -8.76
CA ARG A 46 0.90 9.72 -8.41
C ARG A 46 2.28 9.77 -9.06
N ARG A 47 2.65 10.92 -9.63
CA ARG A 47 3.98 11.19 -10.16
C ARG A 47 4.60 12.39 -9.47
N PHE A 48 5.80 12.22 -8.95
CA PHE A 48 6.61 13.30 -8.40
C PHE A 48 7.50 13.90 -9.49
N GLU A 49 7.76 15.19 -9.39
CA GLU A 49 8.65 15.90 -10.30
C GLU A 49 10.06 15.28 -10.29
N GLY A 50 10.67 15.16 -11.48
CA GLY A 50 12.03 14.68 -11.66
C GLY A 50 12.16 13.24 -12.19
N ARG A 51 13.38 12.69 -12.10
CA ARG A 51 13.75 11.39 -12.72
C ARG A 51 13.08 10.19 -12.05
N CYS A 52 12.81 10.28 -10.76
CA CYS A 52 12.12 9.25 -10.00
C CYS A 52 10.64 9.65 -9.90
N TYR A 53 9.84 9.15 -10.83
CA TYR A 53 8.44 9.56 -10.96
C TYR A 53 7.54 8.91 -9.90
N ALA A 54 7.78 7.66 -9.51
CA ALA A 54 6.88 6.92 -8.59
C ALA A 54 7.18 7.17 -7.10
N HIS A 55 8.41 7.53 -6.79
CA HIS A 55 8.91 7.90 -5.48
C HIS A 55 9.84 9.08 -5.70
N SER A 56 9.81 10.11 -4.84
CA SER A 56 10.81 11.18 -4.92
C SER A 56 12.24 10.60 -4.96
N SER A 57 13.25 11.40 -5.32
CA SER A 57 14.65 10.93 -5.33
C SER A 57 15.17 10.38 -3.98
N SER A 58 14.39 10.55 -2.90
CA SER A 58 14.67 10.07 -1.55
C SER A 58 13.51 9.22 -1.04
N GLN A 59 13.72 7.90 -0.98
CA GLN A 59 12.77 6.99 -0.34
C GLN A 59 12.51 7.37 1.11
N LYS A 60 13.55 7.82 1.83
CA LYS A 60 13.45 8.27 3.22
C LYS A 60 12.48 9.44 3.40
N ASP A 61 12.50 10.41 2.48
CA ASP A 61 11.61 11.58 2.59
C ASP A 61 10.17 11.20 2.26
N TYR A 62 9.98 10.26 1.33
CA TYR A 62 8.65 9.70 1.02
C TYR A 62 8.08 8.93 2.22
N ASP A 63 8.88 8.06 2.83
CA ASP A 63 8.50 7.31 4.03
C ASP A 63 8.16 8.26 5.20
N ALA A 64 8.95 9.34 5.38
CA ALA A 64 8.68 10.37 6.39
C ALA A 64 7.38 11.13 6.13
N TYR A 65 7.05 11.39 4.87
CA TYR A 65 5.79 12.03 4.50
C TYR A 65 4.58 11.12 4.77
N ALA A 66 4.69 9.83 4.44
CA ALA A 66 3.66 8.84 4.77
C ALA A 66 3.42 8.74 6.29
N GLU A 67 4.50 8.76 7.09
CA GLU A 67 4.44 8.76 8.55
C GLU A 67 3.69 9.99 9.09
N GLN A 68 3.99 11.19 8.56
CA GLN A 68 3.30 12.43 8.94
C GLN A 68 1.81 12.38 8.62
N LEU A 69 1.45 11.92 7.41
CA LEU A 69 0.05 11.80 7.01
C LEU A 69 -0.71 10.78 7.85
N ALA A 70 -0.10 9.65 8.17
CA ALA A 70 -0.68 8.65 9.07
C ALA A 70 -0.93 9.23 10.48
N SER A 71 0.01 10.03 11.02
CA SER A 71 -0.19 10.74 12.29
C SER A 71 -1.35 11.74 12.21
N PHE A 72 -1.38 12.56 11.15
CA PHE A 72 -2.42 13.55 10.95
C PHE A 72 -3.80 12.91 10.86
N TRP A 73 -3.92 11.83 10.07
CA TRP A 73 -5.16 11.09 9.91
C TRP A 73 -5.63 10.44 11.23
N LEU A 74 -4.74 9.84 12.02
CA LEU A 74 -5.12 9.34 13.35
C LEU A 74 -5.60 10.47 14.28
N ALA A 75 -4.96 11.65 14.20
CA ALA A 75 -5.35 12.81 15.01
C ALA A 75 -6.74 13.37 14.63
N THR A 76 -7.28 13.05 13.45
CA THR A 76 -8.67 13.38 13.10
C THR A 76 -9.71 12.46 13.77
N ASN A 77 -9.27 11.56 14.66
CA ASN A 77 -10.10 10.59 15.37
C ASN A 77 -11.01 9.77 14.42
N PRO A 78 -10.43 9.04 13.46
CA PRO A 78 -11.21 8.27 12.50
C PRO A 78 -11.95 7.12 13.21
N PRO A 79 -13.09 6.66 12.67
CA PRO A 79 -13.77 5.48 13.20
C PRO A 79 -12.82 4.30 13.35
N GLU A 80 -12.80 3.69 14.54
CA GLU A 80 -11.86 2.61 14.87
C GLU A 80 -12.01 1.39 13.96
N GLU A 81 -13.22 1.13 13.46
CA GLU A 81 -13.51 0.06 12.51
C GLU A 81 -12.64 0.11 11.24
N LEU A 82 -12.19 1.31 10.82
CA LEU A 82 -11.36 1.47 9.62
C LEU A 82 -9.94 0.95 9.78
N TYR A 83 -9.42 0.87 11.01
CA TYR A 83 -8.01 0.52 11.25
C TYR A 83 -7.79 -0.50 12.37
N SER A 84 -8.81 -0.85 13.14
CA SER A 84 -8.70 -1.78 14.29
C SER A 84 -8.06 -3.11 13.93
N PHE A 85 -8.28 -3.62 12.71
CA PHE A 85 -7.66 -4.85 12.23
C PHE A 85 -6.13 -4.75 12.12
N LEU A 86 -5.58 -3.55 11.97
CA LEU A 86 -4.14 -3.33 11.96
C LEU A 86 -3.52 -3.50 13.36
N HIS A 87 -4.29 -3.62 14.44
CA HIS A 87 -3.72 -3.99 15.75
C HIS A 87 -3.37 -5.47 15.84
N LEU A 88 -4.00 -6.30 15.00
CA LEU A 88 -3.85 -7.76 15.03
C LEU A 88 -2.64 -8.21 14.22
N ASN A 89 -2.01 -9.30 14.65
CA ASN A 89 -0.97 -10.01 13.88
C ASN A 89 -1.59 -10.97 12.85
N PHE A 90 -0.77 -11.62 12.03
CA PHE A 90 -1.27 -12.49 10.95
C PHE A 90 -2.10 -13.67 11.48
N GLU A 91 -1.68 -14.30 12.58
CA GLU A 91 -2.39 -15.43 13.18
C GLU A 91 -3.75 -15.01 13.73
N GLU A 92 -3.80 -13.90 14.47
CA GLU A 92 -5.04 -13.34 15.02
C GLU A 92 -6.03 -12.94 13.91
N LEU A 93 -5.52 -12.37 12.81
CA LEU A 93 -6.32 -12.05 11.63
C LEU A 93 -6.91 -13.31 10.99
N GLN A 94 -6.12 -14.38 10.88
CA GLN A 94 -6.61 -15.65 10.35
C GLN A 94 -7.68 -16.29 11.24
N GLN A 95 -7.51 -16.22 12.57
CA GLN A 95 -8.48 -16.73 13.53
C GLN A 95 -9.79 -15.94 13.48
N LYS A 96 -9.71 -14.61 13.33
CA LYS A 96 -10.88 -13.72 13.36
C LYS A 96 -11.63 -13.65 12.02
N TYR A 97 -10.93 -13.61 10.90
CA TYR A 97 -11.51 -13.35 9.58
C TYR A 97 -11.35 -14.49 8.57
N GLY A 98 -10.61 -15.55 8.92
CA GLY A 98 -10.31 -16.67 8.05
C GLY A 98 -9.02 -16.50 7.25
N ASN A 99 -8.74 -17.48 6.39
CA ASN A 99 -7.46 -17.53 5.66
C ASN A 99 -7.36 -16.47 4.57
N LEU A 100 -6.13 -16.05 4.29
CA LEU A 100 -5.83 -15.23 3.12
C LEU A 100 -5.76 -16.13 1.87
N TYR A 101 -6.59 -15.83 0.88
CA TYR A 101 -6.62 -16.54 -0.40
C TYR A 101 -6.14 -15.62 -1.53
N GLY A 102 -5.51 -16.20 -2.56
CA GLY A 102 -5.04 -15.45 -3.72
C GLY A 102 -4.55 -16.35 -4.85
N LYS A 103 -4.35 -15.75 -6.02
CA LYS A 103 -3.70 -16.43 -7.16
C LYS A 103 -2.19 -16.35 -6.97
N GLN A 104 -1.53 -17.51 -6.94
CA GLN A 104 -0.08 -17.58 -6.95
C GLN A 104 0.42 -17.55 -8.39
N TYR A 105 1.33 -16.63 -8.69
CA TYR A 105 1.99 -16.53 -9.99
C TYR A 105 3.44 -16.97 -9.88
N ALA A 106 3.92 -17.71 -10.89
CA ALA A 106 5.32 -18.10 -10.94
C ALA A 106 6.22 -16.87 -11.14
N ALA A 107 7.40 -16.87 -10.50
CA ALA A 107 8.39 -15.83 -10.72
C ALA A 107 8.77 -15.80 -12.23
N PRO A 108 8.77 -14.63 -12.89
CA PRO A 108 9.18 -14.52 -14.29
C PRO A 108 10.58 -15.08 -14.49
N LYS A 109 10.76 -15.93 -15.51
CA LYS A 109 12.09 -16.42 -15.92
C LYS A 109 12.67 -15.49 -16.97
N LEU A 110 13.91 -15.05 -16.79
CA LEU A 110 14.63 -14.31 -17.82
C LEU A 110 14.88 -15.24 -19.00
N ILE A 111 14.32 -14.90 -20.16
CA ILE A 111 14.57 -15.61 -21.42
C ILE A 111 15.54 -14.78 -22.23
N ARG A 112 16.68 -15.37 -22.61
CA ARG A 112 17.64 -14.71 -23.49
C ARG A 112 17.09 -14.67 -24.91
N VAL A 113 16.75 -13.48 -25.38
CA VAL A 113 16.46 -13.22 -26.80
C VAL A 113 17.77 -13.00 -27.56
N ARG A 114 17.94 -13.65 -28.71
CA ARG A 114 19.02 -13.31 -29.66
C ARG A 114 18.65 -11.99 -30.33
N LYS A 115 19.61 -11.07 -30.44
CA LYS A 115 19.47 -9.92 -31.34
C LYS A 115 19.59 -10.43 -32.78
N GLU A 116 18.61 -10.09 -33.61
CA GLU A 116 18.67 -10.19 -35.06
C GLU A 116 19.60 -9.10 -35.64
#